data_AF-A0A349M8I6-F1
#
_entry.id   AF-A0A349M8I6-F1
#
_cell.length_a   1.000
_cell.length_b   1.000
_cell.length_c   1.000
_cell.angle_alpha   90.00
_cell.angle_beta   90.00
_cell.angle_gamma   90.00
#
_symmetry.space_group_name_H-M   'P 1'
#
loop_
_entity.id
_entity.type
_entity.pdbx_description
1 polymer ?
#
loop_
_entity_poly.entity_id
_entity_poly.type
_entity_poly.pdbx_seq_one_letter_code
_entity_poly.pdbx_strand_id
1 'polypeptide(L)'
;MPSELVELSGHIIDSWTLPRAWDIIMDRGGNFVVEEMRVGIRKTEPSYARLKIEAPDDDILELILSELQQFGVVLMHGADAQTMAVEQNGVLPEKFYSTTNLPTQVRVNGQWVSVEGTEMDVAIVIDRIKSSAFSRPMHEVQVGDQVVIGHDGIRVQPFERARERDAFAFMQSSVSSEKVKVLAIHEIARQMKETRAHNGKILFVLGPAVIHTGAGRYVADLIRRGYVQVIFGGNAIVTHDIESALFGTSLGVDLRSGEQVEGGHRNHLRAINA
;
A
#
# COMPACT_ATOMS: atom_id res chain seq x y z
N MET A 1 29.98 -5.36 -17.37
CA MET A 1 28.84 -5.81 -16.56
C MET A 1 28.86 -4.99 -15.29
N PRO A 2 27.95 -4.01 -15.16
CA PRO A 2 27.82 -3.26 -13.92
C PRO A 2 27.42 -4.18 -12.77
N SER A 3 27.77 -3.78 -11.55
CA SER A 3 27.51 -4.57 -10.36
C SER A 3 27.31 -3.70 -9.14
N GLU A 4 26.43 -4.13 -8.24
CA GLU A 4 26.10 -3.43 -7.01
C GLU A 4 26.09 -4.36 -5.79
N LEU A 5 26.50 -3.83 -4.64
CA LEU A 5 26.51 -4.56 -3.37
C LEU A 5 25.26 -4.24 -2.56
N VAL A 6 24.54 -5.28 -2.16
CA VAL A 6 23.30 -5.15 -1.42
C VAL A 6 23.27 -6.02 -0.17
N GLU A 7 22.52 -5.56 0.82
CA GLU A 7 22.26 -6.27 2.05
C GLU A 7 20.77 -6.51 2.24
N LEU A 8 20.45 -7.66 2.80
CA LEU A 8 19.10 -8.04 3.21
C LEU A 8 19.17 -8.62 4.62
N SER A 9 18.31 -8.15 5.52
CA SER A 9 18.25 -8.62 6.91
C SER A 9 16.82 -8.80 7.38
N GLY A 10 16.62 -9.75 8.31
CA GLY A 10 15.33 -10.09 8.88
C GLY A 10 15.06 -11.59 8.76
N HIS A 11 13.80 -11.99 8.76
CA HIS A 11 13.41 -13.41 8.59
C HIS A 11 13.45 -13.87 7.13
N ILE A 12 14.52 -13.51 6.42
CA ILE A 12 14.60 -13.50 4.95
C ILE A 12 14.45 -14.88 4.30
N ILE A 13 14.72 -15.95 5.04
CA ILE A 13 14.54 -17.34 4.59
C ILE A 13 13.09 -17.77 4.82
N ASP A 14 12.60 -17.66 6.07
CA ASP A 14 11.27 -18.12 6.47
C ASP A 14 10.15 -17.35 5.76
N SER A 15 10.36 -16.06 5.49
CA SER A 15 9.42 -15.21 4.76
C SER A 15 9.46 -15.39 3.24
N TRP A 16 10.33 -16.27 2.73
CA TRP A 16 10.61 -16.45 1.30
C TRP A 16 11.11 -15.17 0.61
N THR A 17 11.63 -14.20 1.36
CA THR A 17 12.14 -12.95 0.80
C THR A 17 13.39 -13.20 -0.03
N LEU A 18 14.33 -13.99 0.48
CA LEU A 18 15.60 -14.29 -0.18
C LEU A 18 15.41 -15.12 -1.47
N PRO A 19 14.65 -16.23 -1.48
CA PRO A 19 14.36 -16.95 -2.73
C PRO A 19 13.69 -16.07 -3.79
N ARG A 20 12.71 -15.24 -3.41
CA ARG A 20 12.04 -14.33 -4.35
C ARG A 20 12.99 -13.27 -4.92
N ALA A 21 13.89 -12.75 -4.08
CA ALA A 21 14.91 -11.82 -4.54
C ALA A 21 15.82 -12.47 -5.60
N TRP A 22 16.22 -13.73 -5.39
CA TRP A 22 17.00 -14.48 -6.37
C TRP A 22 16.24 -14.72 -7.67
N ASP A 23 14.97 -15.13 -7.58
CA ASP A 23 14.13 -15.34 -8.75
C ASP A 23 14.03 -14.05 -9.58
N ILE A 24 13.80 -12.90 -8.94
CA ILE A 24 13.74 -11.59 -9.62
C ILE A 24 15.05 -11.27 -10.34
N ILE A 25 16.20 -11.46 -9.66
CA ILE A 25 17.51 -11.19 -10.26
C ILE A 25 17.70 -12.04 -11.52
N MET A 26 17.42 -13.34 -11.44
CA MET A 26 17.60 -14.28 -12.55
C MET A 26 16.58 -14.07 -13.68
N ASP A 27 15.31 -13.85 -13.36
CA ASP A 27 14.24 -13.63 -14.33
C ASP A 27 14.44 -12.36 -15.16
N ARG A 28 15.12 -11.36 -14.58
CA ARG A 28 15.53 -10.11 -15.26
C ARG A 28 16.85 -10.24 -16.02
N GLY A 29 17.46 -11.43 -16.05
CA GLY A 29 18.72 -11.69 -16.76
C GLY A 29 19.97 -11.21 -16.03
N GLY A 30 19.85 -10.86 -14.74
CA GLY A 30 20.97 -10.60 -13.86
C GLY A 30 21.54 -11.88 -13.25
N ASN A 31 22.64 -11.72 -12.53
CA ASN A 31 23.27 -12.77 -11.75
C ASN A 31 23.64 -12.24 -10.36
N PHE A 32 23.93 -13.13 -9.41
CA PHE A 32 24.37 -12.71 -8.08
C PHE A 32 25.44 -13.64 -7.50
N VAL A 33 26.27 -13.05 -6.63
CA VAL A 33 27.25 -13.76 -5.82
C VAL A 33 26.92 -13.51 -4.35
N VAL A 34 26.80 -14.58 -3.57
CA VAL A 34 26.62 -14.48 -2.12
C VAL A 34 28.00 -14.22 -1.49
N GLU A 35 28.22 -13.03 -0.96
CA GLU A 35 29.48 -12.70 -0.28
C GLU A 35 29.48 -13.14 1.19
N GLU A 36 28.35 -12.95 1.86
CA GLU A 36 28.18 -13.30 3.26
C GLU A 36 26.75 -13.76 3.52
N MET A 37 26.60 -14.81 4.32
CA MET A 37 25.30 -15.26 4.80
C MET A 37 25.41 -15.71 6.25
N ARG A 38 24.55 -15.14 7.11
CA ARG A 38 24.42 -15.52 8.52
C ARG A 38 22.99 -15.94 8.76
N VAL A 39 22.80 -17.21 9.09
CA VAL A 39 21.47 -17.77 9.35
C VAL A 39 21.19 -17.70 10.86
N GLY A 40 20.06 -17.11 11.23
CA GLY A 40 19.58 -17.09 12.61
C GLY A 40 19.37 -18.53 13.11
N ILE A 41 19.77 -18.82 14.34
CA ILE A 41 19.74 -20.20 14.87
C ILE A 41 18.33 -20.52 15.40
N ARG A 42 17.65 -19.52 15.96
CA ARG A 42 16.27 -19.65 16.44
C ARG A 42 15.28 -19.06 15.45
N LYS A 43 14.04 -19.54 15.50
CA LYS A 43 12.90 -19.02 14.71
C LYS A 43 12.66 -17.51 14.83
N THR A 44 13.15 -16.88 15.90
CA THR A 44 12.98 -15.45 16.18
C THR A 44 14.25 -14.65 15.93
N GLU A 45 15.37 -15.30 15.60
CA GLU A 45 16.61 -14.61 15.28
C GLU A 45 16.61 -14.23 13.79
N PRO A 46 16.95 -12.97 13.45
CA PRO A 46 17.03 -12.55 12.06
C PRO A 46 18.22 -13.22 11.37
N SER A 47 18.03 -13.54 10.09
CA SER A 47 19.11 -13.89 9.17
C SER A 47 19.58 -12.65 8.42
N TYR A 48 20.78 -12.75 7.86
CA TYR A 48 21.42 -11.68 7.11
C TYR A 48 22.11 -12.26 5.88
N ALA A 49 22.01 -11.57 4.75
CA ALA A 49 22.70 -11.89 3.52
C ALA A 49 23.28 -10.63 2.88
N ARG A 50 24.52 -10.74 2.39
CA ARG A 50 25.16 -9.76 1.52
C ARG A 50 25.37 -10.38 0.16
N LEU A 51 24.87 -9.69 -0.86
CA LEU A 51 24.89 -10.16 -2.24
C LEU A 51 25.57 -9.11 -3.12
N LYS A 52 26.44 -9.56 -4.03
CA LYS A 52 26.88 -8.76 -5.16
C LYS A 52 26.01 -9.11 -6.36
N ILE A 53 25.24 -8.15 -6.86
CA ILE A 53 24.37 -8.32 -8.04
C ILE A 53 25.13 -7.83 -9.26
N GLU A 54 25.06 -8.58 -10.36
CA GLU A 54 25.70 -8.25 -11.64
C GLU A 54 24.65 -8.28 -12.75
N ALA A 55 24.70 -7.32 -13.68
CA ALA A 55 23.77 -7.24 -14.80
C ALA A 55 24.53 -7.04 -16.13
N PRO A 56 23.88 -7.31 -17.28
CA PRO A 56 24.48 -7.05 -18.60
C PRO A 56 24.79 -5.56 -18.83
N ASP A 57 23.88 -4.69 -18.40
CA ASP A 57 23.92 -3.23 -18.55
C ASP A 57 23.28 -2.51 -17.35
N ASP A 58 23.44 -1.18 -17.30
CA ASP A 58 23.01 -0.35 -16.17
C ASP A 58 21.47 -0.27 -16.05
N ASP A 59 20.75 -0.31 -17.18
CA ASP A 59 19.29 -0.23 -17.20
C ASP A 59 18.67 -1.49 -16.56
N ILE A 60 19.21 -2.67 -16.86
CA ILE A 60 18.79 -3.92 -16.22
C ILE A 60 19.14 -3.91 -14.73
N LEU A 61 20.32 -3.39 -14.36
CA LEU A 61 20.72 -3.30 -12.96
C LEU A 61 19.77 -2.40 -12.15
N GLU A 62 19.46 -1.21 -12.66
CA GLU A 62 18.51 -0.27 -12.04
C GLU A 62 17.13 -0.93 -11.86
N LEU A 63 16.64 -1.66 -12.87
CA LEU A 63 15.36 -2.35 -12.80
C LEU A 63 15.35 -3.45 -11.72
N ILE A 64 16.41 -4.26 -11.64
CA ILE A 64 16.56 -5.29 -10.61
C ILE A 64 16.58 -4.65 -9.22
N LEU A 65 17.38 -3.62 -9.01
CA LEU A 65 17.48 -2.94 -7.71
C LEU A 65 16.14 -2.34 -7.26
N SER A 66 15.41 -1.71 -8.19
CA SER A 66 14.06 -1.17 -7.96
C SER A 66 13.09 -2.24 -7.45
N GLU A 67 13.09 -3.41 -8.08
CA GLU A 67 12.25 -4.53 -7.66
C GLU A 67 12.70 -5.19 -6.36
N LEU A 68 13.99 -5.15 -6.04
CA LEU A 68 14.50 -5.71 -4.81
C LEU A 68 14.23 -4.85 -3.57
N GLN A 69 14.13 -3.52 -3.74
CA GLN A 69 13.87 -2.61 -2.61
C GLN A 69 12.53 -2.90 -1.91
N GLN A 70 11.49 -3.28 -2.65
CA GLN A 70 10.20 -3.69 -2.07
C GLN A 70 10.27 -4.97 -1.19
N PHE A 71 11.39 -5.71 -1.28
CA PHE A 71 11.71 -6.84 -0.39
C PHE A 71 12.58 -6.44 0.81
N GLY A 72 12.90 -5.15 0.97
CA GLY A 72 13.74 -4.62 2.04
C GLY A 72 15.24 -4.75 1.76
N VAL A 73 15.62 -4.99 0.49
CA VAL A 73 17.02 -4.95 0.07
C VAL A 73 17.52 -3.51 0.11
N VAL A 74 18.71 -3.31 0.67
CA VAL A 74 19.34 -2.00 0.81
C VAL A 74 20.70 -2.00 0.13
N LEU A 75 21.02 -0.93 -0.59
CA LEU A 75 22.35 -0.72 -1.17
C LEU A 75 23.39 -0.48 -0.06
N MET A 76 24.54 -1.15 -0.15
CA MET A 76 25.62 -1.02 0.83
C MET A 76 26.37 0.30 0.74
N HIS A 77 26.43 0.89 -0.45
CA HIS A 77 27.10 2.16 -0.63
C HIS A 77 26.31 3.24 0.10
N GLY A 78 26.86 3.61 1.26
CA GLY A 78 26.25 4.52 2.22
C GLY A 78 26.25 5.99 1.81
N ALA A 79 26.02 6.28 0.53
CA ALA A 79 25.83 7.61 0.03
C ALA A 79 24.49 8.18 0.52
N ASP A 80 24.45 9.50 0.68
CA ASP A 80 23.18 10.20 0.86
C ASP A 80 22.35 10.09 -0.41
N ALA A 81 21.03 10.19 -0.25
CA ALA A 81 20.10 10.20 -1.36
C ALA A 81 20.46 11.31 -2.36
N GLN A 82 20.57 10.92 -3.62
CA GLN A 82 20.77 11.84 -4.73
C GLN A 82 19.48 12.61 -4.96
N THR A 83 19.59 13.91 -5.26
CA THR A 83 18.43 14.76 -5.52
C THR A 83 18.64 15.60 -6.77
N MET A 84 17.56 15.85 -7.51
CA MET A 84 17.50 16.85 -8.57
C MET A 84 16.47 17.91 -8.24
N ALA A 85 16.76 19.16 -8.64
CA ALA A 85 15.83 20.26 -8.50
C ALA A 85 14.70 20.13 -9.53
N VAL A 86 13.47 20.39 -9.09
CA VAL A 86 12.34 20.55 -10.00
C VAL A 86 12.52 21.83 -10.83
N GLU A 87 12.42 21.71 -12.15
CA GLU A 87 12.56 22.84 -13.10
C GLU A 87 11.23 23.45 -13.52
N GLN A 88 10.13 22.68 -13.40
CA GLN A 88 8.78 23.12 -13.73
C GLN A 88 7.79 22.59 -12.68
N ASN A 89 6.90 23.46 -12.18
CA ASN A 89 5.84 23.05 -11.25
C ASN A 89 5.05 21.88 -11.81
N GLY A 90 4.82 20.86 -10.99
CA GLY A 90 4.07 19.68 -11.40
C GLY A 90 4.84 18.67 -12.27
N VAL A 91 6.14 18.87 -12.52
CA VAL A 91 6.97 17.99 -13.37
C VAL A 91 8.15 17.45 -12.55
N LEU A 92 8.22 16.13 -12.43
CA LEU A 92 9.31 15.46 -11.72
C LEU A 92 10.58 15.40 -12.60
N PRO A 93 11.78 15.48 -12.00
CA PRO A 93 13.02 15.29 -12.74
C PRO A 93 13.14 13.88 -13.32
N GLU A 94 13.99 13.71 -14.33
CA GLU A 94 14.34 12.38 -14.84
C GLU A 94 14.89 11.50 -13.71
N LYS A 95 14.64 10.18 -13.82
CA LYS A 95 15.08 9.17 -12.84
C LYS A 95 14.58 9.39 -11.40
N PHE A 96 13.48 10.14 -11.20
CA PHE A 96 12.88 10.25 -9.87
C PHE A 96 12.54 8.87 -9.29
N TYR A 97 12.70 8.73 -7.97
CA TYR A 97 12.29 7.53 -7.28
C TYR A 97 10.77 7.53 -7.07
N SER A 98 10.07 6.54 -7.62
CA SER A 98 8.63 6.34 -7.38
C SER A 98 8.41 5.50 -6.13
N THR A 99 7.69 6.05 -5.15
CA THR A 99 7.48 5.39 -3.85
C THR A 99 6.56 4.18 -3.93
N THR A 100 6.74 3.28 -2.97
CA THR A 100 5.79 2.19 -2.67
C THR A 100 4.83 2.60 -1.55
N ASN A 101 3.89 1.72 -1.20
CA ASN A 101 3.00 1.93 -0.05
C ASN A 101 3.63 1.51 1.30
N LEU A 102 4.92 1.18 1.32
CA LEU A 102 5.65 0.74 2.50
C LEU A 102 6.38 1.91 3.17
N PRO A 103 6.59 1.87 4.50
CA PRO A 103 7.42 2.85 5.18
C PRO A 103 8.82 2.91 4.55
N THR A 104 9.28 4.11 4.21
CA THR A 104 10.55 4.35 3.53
C THR A 104 11.39 5.30 4.35
N GLN A 105 12.71 5.10 4.36
CA GLN A 105 13.66 6.03 4.92
C GLN A 105 14.70 6.41 3.86
N VAL A 106 15.11 7.67 3.88
CA VAL A 106 16.15 8.20 2.99
C VAL A 106 17.32 8.70 3.81
N ARG A 107 18.53 8.57 3.26
CA ARG A 107 19.75 9.00 3.92
C ARG A 107 20.05 10.44 3.55
N VAL A 108 20.09 11.32 4.54
CA VAL A 108 20.30 12.77 4.40
C VAL A 108 21.37 13.19 5.39
N ASN A 109 22.44 13.83 4.90
CA ASN A 109 23.58 14.28 5.71
C ASN A 109 24.17 13.16 6.59
N GLY A 110 24.28 11.95 6.02
CA GLY A 110 24.78 10.76 6.69
C GLY A 110 23.78 10.06 7.63
N GLN A 111 22.58 10.59 7.83
CA GLN A 111 21.58 10.07 8.76
C GLN A 111 20.34 9.53 8.02
N TRP A 112 19.78 8.44 8.53
CA TRP A 112 18.53 7.89 7.99
C TRP A 112 17.33 8.64 8.57
N VAL A 113 16.55 9.24 7.68
CA VAL A 113 15.36 10.05 7.99
C VAL A 113 14.14 9.31 7.45
N SER A 114 13.08 9.19 8.27
CA SER A 114 11.82 8.61 7.81
C SER A 114 11.10 9.55 6.86
N VAL A 115 10.58 9.00 5.76
CA VAL A 115 9.74 9.74 4.82
C VAL A 115 8.34 9.87 5.41
N GLU A 116 7.91 11.09 5.64
CA GLU A 116 6.56 11.38 6.12
C GLU A 116 5.52 11.25 4.99
N GLY A 117 4.30 10.82 5.33
CA GLY A 117 3.19 10.74 4.38
C GLY A 117 3.25 9.55 3.43
N THR A 118 3.63 8.36 3.90
CA THR A 118 3.75 7.14 3.09
C THR A 118 2.55 6.95 2.16
N GLU A 119 2.83 7.04 0.87
CA GLU A 119 1.89 6.90 -0.23
C GLU A 119 2.65 6.29 -1.41
N MET A 120 1.99 5.46 -2.21
CA MET A 120 2.58 4.89 -3.42
C MET A 120 2.41 5.83 -4.60
N ASP A 121 3.26 5.66 -5.62
CA ASP A 121 3.18 6.42 -6.88
C ASP A 121 3.35 7.94 -6.71
N VAL A 122 4.15 8.34 -5.72
CA VAL A 122 4.53 9.74 -5.48
C VAL A 122 6.04 9.89 -5.41
N ALA A 123 6.53 11.13 -5.41
CA ALA A 123 7.95 11.42 -5.28
C ALA A 123 8.35 11.63 -3.81
N ILE A 124 9.64 11.52 -3.50
CA ILE A 124 10.19 11.94 -2.20
C ILE A 124 10.88 13.29 -2.38
N VAL A 125 10.49 14.29 -1.59
CA VAL A 125 11.15 15.60 -1.52
C VAL A 125 11.95 15.69 -0.21
N ILE A 126 13.20 16.14 -0.31
CA ILE A 126 14.11 16.33 0.84
C ILE A 126 14.26 17.81 1.16
N ASP A 127 14.06 18.17 2.41
CA ASP A 127 14.52 19.44 2.99
C ASP A 127 15.85 19.18 3.71
N ARG A 128 16.97 19.51 3.05
CA ARG A 128 18.33 19.28 3.60
C ARG A 128 18.65 20.18 4.79
N ILE A 129 17.95 21.31 4.95
CA ILE A 129 18.18 22.25 6.06
C ILE A 129 17.54 21.69 7.33
N LYS A 130 16.34 21.12 7.21
CA LYS A 130 15.63 20.51 8.34
C LYS A 130 15.96 19.04 8.55
N SER A 131 16.72 18.43 7.63
CA SER A 131 16.96 16.97 7.60
C SER A 131 15.66 16.18 7.67
N SER A 132 14.68 16.57 6.84
CA SER A 132 13.35 15.95 6.76
C SER A 132 13.02 15.52 5.34
N ALA A 133 12.21 14.47 5.18
CA ALA A 133 11.79 13.95 3.88
C ALA A 133 10.29 13.70 3.87
N PHE A 134 9.63 13.99 2.75
CA PHE A 134 8.18 13.90 2.61
C PHE A 134 7.81 13.28 1.27
N SER A 135 6.79 12.42 1.27
CA SER A 135 6.09 12.01 0.06
C SER A 135 5.30 13.18 -0.50
N ARG A 136 5.40 13.42 -1.81
CA ARG A 136 4.70 14.50 -2.50
C ARG A 136 4.15 14.04 -3.87
N PRO A 137 2.83 14.14 -4.11
CA PRO A 137 2.25 13.87 -5.42
C PRO A 137 2.86 14.76 -6.51
N MET A 138 2.96 14.22 -7.73
CA MET A 138 3.55 14.92 -8.88
C MET A 138 3.00 16.34 -9.07
N HIS A 139 1.69 16.53 -8.96
CA HIS A 139 1.05 17.83 -9.19
C HIS A 139 1.31 18.88 -8.09
N GLU A 140 1.88 18.49 -6.95
CA GLU A 140 2.16 19.39 -5.83
C GLU A 140 3.62 19.85 -5.77
N VAL A 141 4.52 19.28 -6.57
CA VAL A 141 5.94 19.67 -6.57
C VAL A 141 6.13 21.06 -7.16
N GLN A 142 7.03 21.83 -6.57
CA GLN A 142 7.31 23.22 -6.95
C GLN A 142 8.75 23.38 -7.45
N VAL A 143 8.97 24.35 -8.33
CA VAL A 143 10.32 24.70 -8.81
C VAL A 143 11.27 24.91 -7.64
N GLY A 144 12.41 24.22 -7.68
CA GLY A 144 13.44 24.23 -6.63
C GLY A 144 13.32 23.12 -5.57
N ASP A 145 12.17 22.43 -5.49
CA ASP A 145 12.04 21.23 -4.64
C ASP A 145 13.15 20.21 -4.99
N GLN A 146 13.79 19.65 -3.98
CA GLN A 146 14.83 18.63 -4.14
C GLN A 146 14.20 17.24 -4.12
N VAL A 147 13.92 16.69 -5.30
CA VAL A 147 13.30 15.37 -5.47
C VAL A 147 14.39 14.29 -5.50
N VAL A 148 14.17 13.21 -4.77
CA VAL A 148 15.05 12.03 -4.76
C VAL A 148 15.05 11.34 -6.12
N ILE A 149 16.25 11.04 -6.62
CA ILE A 149 16.47 10.31 -7.88
C ILE A 149 17.29 9.04 -7.63
N GLY A 150 17.12 8.04 -8.50
CA GLY A 150 17.81 6.75 -8.40
C GLY A 150 17.43 5.95 -7.15
N HIS A 151 18.34 5.10 -6.70
CA HIS A 151 18.10 4.15 -5.59
C HIS A 151 19.05 4.31 -4.40
N ASP A 152 20.08 5.16 -4.54
CA ASP A 152 21.08 5.42 -3.51
C ASP A 152 20.46 6.07 -2.27
N GLY A 153 20.91 5.63 -1.10
CA GLY A 153 20.44 6.21 0.17
C GLY A 153 18.95 6.00 0.43
N ILE A 154 18.31 4.99 -0.17
CA ILE A 154 16.90 4.63 0.07
C ILE A 154 16.85 3.26 0.74
N ARG A 155 16.03 3.14 1.79
CA ARG A 155 15.67 1.85 2.38
C ARG A 155 14.17 1.77 2.62
N VAL A 156 13.54 0.76 2.04
CA VAL A 156 12.13 0.44 2.26
C VAL A 156 12.04 -0.58 3.38
N GLN A 157 11.06 -0.42 4.27
CA GLN A 157 10.83 -1.31 5.40
C GLN A 157 9.58 -2.15 5.14
N PRO A 158 9.72 -3.42 4.72
CA PRO A 158 8.57 -4.29 4.51
C PRO A 158 7.85 -4.57 5.83
N PHE A 159 6.53 -4.71 5.77
CA PHE A 159 5.78 -5.22 6.92
C PHE A 159 6.16 -6.68 7.20
N GLU A 160 6.38 -7.02 8.47
CA GLU A 160 6.59 -8.41 8.86
C GLU A 160 5.35 -9.23 8.49
N ARG A 161 5.54 -10.26 7.65
CA ARG A 161 4.46 -11.20 7.33
C ARG A 161 4.29 -12.22 8.44
N ALA A 162 3.03 -12.56 8.72
CA ALA A 162 2.69 -13.66 9.63
C ALA A 162 3.32 -14.97 9.11
N ARG A 163 3.95 -15.69 10.04
CA ARG A 163 4.93 -16.78 9.82
C ARG A 163 4.29 -18.13 9.48
N GLU A 164 2.97 -18.24 9.55
CA GLU A 164 2.28 -19.52 9.45
C GLU A 164 1.69 -19.73 8.06
N ARG A 165 2.42 -20.44 7.20
CA ARG A 165 1.84 -21.18 6.09
C ARG A 165 2.44 -22.57 6.06
N ASP A 166 1.58 -23.58 6.17
CA ASP A 166 1.98 -24.96 5.97
C ASP A 166 2.50 -25.15 4.54
N ALA A 167 3.55 -25.98 4.39
CA ALA A 167 4.17 -26.30 3.10
C ALA A 167 3.17 -26.89 2.08
N PHE A 168 2.07 -27.45 2.57
CA PHE A 168 0.92 -27.88 1.78
C PHE A 168 -0.38 -27.54 2.50
N ALA A 169 -1.26 -26.75 1.88
CA ALA A 169 -2.63 -26.60 2.34
C ALA A 169 -3.58 -26.31 1.18
N PHE A 170 -4.85 -26.74 1.34
CA PHE A 170 -5.92 -26.39 0.41
C PHE A 170 -6.50 -25.00 0.73
N MET A 171 -7.05 -24.32 -0.27
CA MET A 171 -7.74 -23.01 -0.12
C MET A 171 -6.88 -21.86 0.44
N GLN A 172 -5.57 -21.85 0.14
CA GLN A 172 -4.65 -20.79 0.57
C GLN A 172 -4.87 -19.43 -0.11
N SER A 173 -5.69 -19.34 -1.17
CA SER A 173 -5.92 -18.08 -1.89
C SER A 173 -6.47 -17.02 -0.94
N SER A 174 -5.99 -15.78 -1.02
CA SER A 174 -6.52 -14.67 -0.20
C SER A 174 -7.99 -14.37 -0.54
N VAL A 175 -8.38 -14.56 -1.80
CA VAL A 175 -9.73 -14.33 -2.32
C VAL A 175 -10.36 -15.65 -2.73
N SER A 176 -11.47 -16.03 -2.08
CA SER A 176 -12.33 -17.16 -2.49
C SER A 176 -13.75 -16.97 -1.94
N SER A 177 -14.74 -17.28 -2.78
CA SER A 177 -16.17 -17.32 -2.41
C SER A 177 -16.48 -18.49 -1.47
N GLU A 178 -15.70 -19.57 -1.54
CA GLU A 178 -15.94 -20.83 -0.81
C GLU A 178 -15.37 -20.85 0.61
N LYS A 179 -14.66 -19.78 1.02
CA LYS A 179 -14.22 -19.63 2.40
C LYS A 179 -15.40 -19.45 3.35
N VAL A 180 -15.28 -20.03 4.55
CA VAL A 180 -16.28 -19.94 5.63
C VAL A 180 -16.49 -18.47 6.03
N LYS A 181 -17.54 -17.85 5.46
CA LYS A 181 -17.81 -16.41 5.63
C LYS A 181 -18.08 -16.00 7.07
N VAL A 182 -18.69 -16.90 7.85
CA VAL A 182 -19.01 -16.66 9.27
C VAL A 182 -17.75 -16.37 10.09
N LEU A 183 -16.65 -17.12 9.87
CA LEU A 183 -15.40 -16.89 10.59
C LEU A 183 -14.78 -15.54 10.22
N ALA A 184 -14.79 -15.18 8.93
CA ALA A 184 -14.31 -13.87 8.48
C ALA A 184 -15.13 -12.72 9.10
N ILE A 185 -16.46 -12.86 9.18
CA ILE A 185 -17.34 -11.86 9.80
C ILE A 185 -17.03 -11.72 11.30
N HIS A 186 -16.86 -12.83 12.01
CA HIS A 186 -16.49 -12.79 13.43
C HIS A 186 -15.14 -12.11 13.67
N GLU A 187 -14.16 -12.41 12.83
CA GLU A 187 -12.83 -11.81 12.93
C GLU A 187 -12.87 -10.30 12.66
N ILE A 188 -13.58 -9.87 11.61
CA ILE A 188 -13.80 -8.44 11.33
C ILE A 188 -14.49 -7.77 12.53
N ALA A 189 -15.55 -8.37 13.07
CA ALA A 189 -16.26 -7.81 14.22
C ALA A 189 -15.38 -7.72 15.48
N ARG A 190 -14.49 -8.70 15.72
CA ARG A 190 -13.50 -8.67 16.79
C ARG A 190 -12.51 -7.52 16.60
N GLN A 191 -11.92 -7.40 15.40
CA GLN A 191 -10.98 -6.32 15.07
C GLN A 191 -11.63 -4.94 15.17
N MET A 192 -12.89 -4.79 14.75
CA MET A 192 -13.63 -3.53 14.89
C MET A 192 -13.81 -3.17 16.38
N LYS A 193 -14.17 -4.12 17.24
CA LYS A 193 -14.29 -3.90 18.69
C LYS A 193 -12.96 -3.50 19.31
N GLU A 194 -11.89 -4.20 18.99
CA GLU A 194 -10.55 -3.91 19.51
C GLU A 194 -10.06 -2.54 19.06
N THR A 195 -10.25 -2.20 17.79
CA THR A 195 -9.92 -0.87 17.25
C THR A 195 -10.64 0.22 18.04
N ARG A 196 -11.94 0.06 18.30
CA ARG A 196 -12.72 1.02 19.08
C ARG A 196 -12.33 1.06 20.55
N ALA A 197 -11.98 -0.07 21.17
CA ALA A 197 -11.49 -0.12 22.54
C ALA A 197 -10.19 0.66 22.74
N HIS A 198 -9.35 0.75 21.70
CA HIS A 198 -8.10 1.53 21.71
C HIS A 198 -8.26 2.94 21.11
N ASN A 199 -9.49 3.48 21.06
CA ASN A 199 -9.81 4.78 20.47
C ASN A 199 -9.40 4.96 18.99
N GLY A 200 -9.18 3.86 18.28
CA GLY A 200 -8.92 3.85 16.85
C GLY A 200 -10.14 4.30 16.03
N LYS A 201 -9.86 4.79 14.83
CA LYS A 201 -10.89 5.21 13.85
C LYS A 201 -11.05 4.12 12.80
N ILE A 202 -12.29 3.84 12.44
CA ILE A 202 -12.68 2.91 11.39
C ILE A 202 -13.30 3.72 10.26
N LEU A 203 -12.75 3.56 9.06
CA LEU A 203 -13.20 4.21 7.83
C LEU A 203 -13.87 3.18 6.93
N PHE A 204 -15.04 3.52 6.39
CA PHE A 204 -15.73 2.72 5.37
C PHE A 204 -15.63 3.41 4.01
N VAL A 205 -15.18 2.68 2.98
CA VAL A 205 -15.25 3.12 1.57
C VAL A 205 -16.48 2.47 0.93
N LEU A 206 -17.49 3.25 0.59
CA LEU A 206 -18.82 2.75 0.21
C LEU A 206 -19.21 3.14 -1.22
N GLY A 207 -19.66 2.15 -1.98
CA GLY A 207 -20.30 2.33 -3.28
C GLY A 207 -21.83 2.16 -3.20
N PRO A 208 -22.59 2.61 -4.21
CA PRO A 208 -24.05 2.61 -4.20
C PRO A 208 -24.68 1.21 -4.10
N ALA A 209 -23.95 0.17 -4.47
CA ALA A 209 -24.35 -1.24 -4.30
C ALA A 209 -24.75 -1.59 -2.86
N VAL A 210 -24.24 -0.90 -1.85
CA VAL A 210 -24.66 -1.06 -0.45
C VAL A 210 -26.15 -0.73 -0.26
N ILE A 211 -26.67 0.25 -0.99
CA ILE A 211 -28.09 0.62 -0.93
C ILE A 211 -28.92 -0.29 -1.83
N HIS A 212 -28.45 -0.58 -3.04
CA HIS A 212 -29.15 -1.47 -3.98
C HIS A 212 -29.41 -2.86 -3.40
N THR A 213 -28.51 -3.34 -2.53
CA THR A 213 -28.64 -4.64 -1.84
C THR A 213 -29.43 -4.58 -0.53
N GLY A 214 -29.96 -3.40 -0.15
CA GLY A 214 -30.69 -3.19 1.10
C GLY A 214 -29.79 -3.20 2.35
N ALA A 215 -28.47 -3.15 2.19
CA ALA A 215 -27.51 -3.21 3.30
C ALA A 215 -27.31 -1.85 4.02
N GLY A 216 -27.79 -0.74 3.45
CA GLY A 216 -27.67 0.61 4.03
C GLY A 216 -28.10 0.69 5.50
N ARG A 217 -29.19 0.00 5.87
CA ARG A 217 -29.69 -0.05 7.26
C ARG A 217 -28.67 -0.61 8.26
N TYR A 218 -27.85 -1.57 7.85
CA TYR A 218 -26.85 -2.19 8.72
C TYR A 218 -25.64 -1.27 8.89
N VAL A 219 -25.24 -0.57 7.82
CA VAL A 219 -24.21 0.47 7.90
C VAL A 219 -24.66 1.59 8.84
N ALA A 220 -25.91 2.04 8.71
CA ALA A 220 -26.50 3.03 9.61
C ALA A 220 -26.51 2.57 11.07
N ASP A 221 -26.78 1.29 11.34
CA ASP A 221 -26.69 0.73 12.71
C ASP A 221 -25.25 0.74 13.24
N LEU A 222 -24.26 0.37 12.42
CA LEU A 222 -22.85 0.43 12.81
C LEU A 222 -22.39 1.87 13.11
N ILE A 223 -22.83 2.84 12.32
CA ILE A 223 -22.57 4.28 12.56
C ILE A 223 -23.17 4.69 13.91
N ARG A 224 -24.46 4.40 14.17
CA ARG A 224 -25.14 4.76 15.43
C ARG A 224 -24.50 4.10 16.66
N ARG A 225 -23.97 2.88 16.51
CA ARG A 225 -23.24 2.17 17.56
C ARG A 225 -21.79 2.66 17.74
N GLY A 226 -21.35 3.64 16.96
CA GLY A 226 -20.03 4.25 17.07
C GLY A 226 -18.91 3.38 16.51
N TYR A 227 -19.18 2.47 15.57
CA TYR A 227 -18.17 1.65 14.92
C TYR A 227 -17.63 2.24 13.62
N VAL A 228 -18.22 3.31 13.09
CA VAL A 228 -17.76 3.99 11.86
C VAL A 228 -17.50 5.46 12.18
N GLN A 229 -16.29 5.94 11.91
CA GLN A 229 -15.86 7.30 12.21
C GLN A 229 -15.77 8.17 10.96
N VAL A 230 -15.47 7.56 9.81
CA VAL A 230 -15.31 8.25 8.53
C VAL A 230 -15.96 7.41 7.43
N ILE A 231 -16.60 8.08 6.48
CA ILE A 231 -17.13 7.45 5.26
C ILE A 231 -16.49 8.15 4.08
N PHE A 232 -15.87 7.38 3.20
CA PHE A 232 -15.50 7.82 1.86
C PHE A 232 -16.49 7.21 0.86
N GLY A 233 -17.06 8.06 0.02
CA GLY A 233 -18.04 7.66 -0.97
C GLY A 233 -18.25 8.77 -2.00
N GLY A 234 -18.81 8.42 -3.16
CA GLY A 234 -19.19 9.38 -4.18
C GLY A 234 -20.63 9.88 -4.04
N ASN A 235 -21.05 10.74 -4.96
CA ASN A 235 -22.43 11.27 -5.02
C ASN A 235 -23.50 10.15 -5.00
N ALA A 236 -23.24 9.05 -5.71
CA ALA A 236 -24.23 7.98 -5.90
C ALA A 236 -24.65 7.31 -4.58
N ILE A 237 -23.71 6.97 -3.69
CA ILE A 237 -24.06 6.30 -2.42
C ILE A 237 -24.95 7.20 -1.55
N VAL A 238 -24.62 8.50 -1.48
CA VAL A 238 -25.38 9.48 -0.72
C VAL A 238 -26.77 9.67 -1.32
N THR A 239 -26.84 9.85 -2.65
CA THR A 239 -28.12 10.09 -3.33
C THR A 239 -29.07 8.91 -3.17
N HIS A 240 -28.58 7.67 -3.32
CA HIS A 240 -29.44 6.49 -3.18
C HIS A 240 -29.84 6.21 -1.73
N ASP A 241 -28.99 6.52 -0.75
CA ASP A 241 -29.40 6.44 0.66
C ASP A 241 -30.57 7.40 0.95
N ILE A 242 -30.48 8.66 0.48
CA ILE A 242 -31.55 9.65 0.60
C ILE A 242 -32.80 9.22 -0.19
N GLU A 243 -32.64 8.74 -1.44
CA GLU A 243 -33.74 8.19 -2.24
C GLU A 243 -34.47 7.08 -1.48
N SER A 244 -33.72 6.17 -0.86
CA SER A 244 -34.27 5.07 -0.09
C SER A 244 -35.03 5.53 1.15
N ALA A 245 -34.54 6.58 1.82
CA ALA A 245 -35.17 7.16 2.99
C ALA A 245 -36.46 7.92 2.66
N LEU A 246 -36.48 8.64 1.53
CA LEU A 246 -37.62 9.46 1.11
C LEU A 246 -38.72 8.64 0.39
N PHE A 247 -38.31 7.70 -0.46
CA PHE A 247 -39.23 7.04 -1.41
C PHE A 247 -39.26 5.51 -1.24
N GLY A 248 -38.43 4.94 -0.38
CA GLY A 248 -38.32 3.48 -0.23
C GLY A 248 -37.65 2.78 -1.42
N THR A 249 -37.15 3.54 -2.41
CA THR A 249 -36.58 3.01 -3.65
C THR A 249 -35.08 3.26 -3.78
N SER A 250 -34.44 2.47 -4.65
CA SER A 250 -33.11 2.77 -5.16
C SER A 250 -33.11 2.56 -6.68
N LEU A 251 -32.83 3.62 -7.44
CA LEU A 251 -33.02 3.63 -8.91
C LEU A 251 -34.45 3.21 -9.32
N GLY A 252 -35.45 3.55 -8.51
CA GLY A 252 -36.84 3.18 -8.78
C GLY A 252 -37.21 1.73 -8.49
N VAL A 253 -36.32 0.92 -7.91
CA VAL A 253 -36.63 -0.41 -7.38
C VAL A 253 -36.99 -0.30 -5.91
N ASP A 254 -38.14 -0.86 -5.50
CA ASP A 254 -38.54 -0.92 -4.09
C ASP A 254 -37.60 -1.85 -3.32
N LEU A 255 -37.00 -1.36 -2.23
CA LEU A 255 -35.99 -2.12 -1.48
C LEU A 255 -36.58 -3.24 -0.61
N ARG A 256 -37.91 -3.33 -0.46
CA ARG A 256 -38.59 -4.39 0.30
C ARG A 256 -39.04 -5.53 -0.61
N SER A 257 -39.64 -5.21 -1.76
CA SER A 257 -40.15 -6.21 -2.71
C SER A 257 -39.14 -6.60 -3.78
N GLY A 258 -38.17 -5.73 -4.10
CA GLY A 258 -37.25 -5.90 -5.22
C GLY A 258 -37.88 -5.63 -6.59
N GLU A 259 -39.11 -5.11 -6.62
CA GLU A 259 -39.85 -4.83 -7.85
C GLU A 259 -39.65 -3.37 -8.31
N GLN A 260 -39.83 -3.13 -9.61
CA GLN A 260 -39.82 -1.76 -10.14
C GLN A 260 -41.09 -1.02 -9.72
N VAL A 261 -40.92 0.21 -9.24
CA VAL A 261 -42.03 1.11 -8.92
C VAL A 261 -42.37 1.95 -10.14
N GLU A 262 -43.66 2.07 -10.46
CA GLU A 262 -44.14 2.93 -11.54
C GLU A 262 -43.67 4.38 -11.33
N GLY A 263 -43.00 4.95 -12.33
CA GLY A 263 -42.39 6.30 -12.24
C GLY A 263 -41.15 6.39 -11.34
N GLY A 264 -40.66 5.27 -10.78
CA GLY A 264 -39.54 5.22 -9.84
C GLY A 264 -38.21 5.76 -10.39
N HIS A 265 -38.03 5.75 -11.72
CA HIS A 265 -36.87 6.36 -12.39
C HIS A 265 -36.70 7.86 -12.06
N ARG A 266 -37.77 8.54 -11.62
CA ARG A 266 -37.74 9.96 -11.22
C ARG A 266 -37.30 10.16 -9.77
N ASN A 267 -37.41 9.13 -8.92
CA ASN A 267 -37.17 9.26 -7.48
C ASN A 267 -35.72 9.66 -7.19
N HIS A 268 -34.77 9.15 -7.96
CA HIS A 268 -33.37 9.55 -7.86
C HIS A 268 -33.16 11.07 -8.05
N LEU A 269 -33.69 11.66 -9.14
CA LEU A 269 -33.58 13.10 -9.37
C LEU A 269 -34.37 13.92 -8.34
N ARG A 270 -35.51 13.40 -7.88
CA ARG A 270 -36.28 14.03 -6.81
C ARG A 270 -35.52 14.06 -5.49
N ALA A 271 -34.73 13.03 -5.19
CA ALA A 271 -33.88 12.97 -4.00
C ALA A 271 -32.72 13.98 -4.07
N ILE A 272 -32.15 14.20 -5.26
CA ILE A 272 -31.12 15.25 -5.47
C ILE A 272 -31.71 16.65 -5.29
N ASN A 273 -32.94 16.85 -5.76
CA ASN A 273 -33.60 18.15 -5.75
C ASN A 273 -34.18 18.55 -4.38
N ALA A 274 -34.41 17.59 -3.49
CA ALA A 274 -35.01 17.82 -2.16
C ALA A 274 -33.98 18.40 -1.19
#